data_AF-A0A968WNN8-F1
#
_entry.id   AF-A0A968WNN8-F1
#
_cell.length_a   1.000
_cell.length_b   1.000
_cell.length_c   1.000
_cell.angle_alpha   90.00
_cell.angle_beta   90.00
_cell.angle_gamma   90.00
#
_symmetry.space_group_name_H-M   'P 1'
#
loop_
_entity.id
_entity.type
_entity.pdbx_description
1 polymer ?
#
loop_
_entity_poly.entity_id
_entity_poly.type
_entity_poly.pdbx_seq_one_letter_code
_entity_poly.pdbx_strand_id
1 'polypeptide(L)'
;DRTTRAEPNSSDTNCPRTAAKSNSDRTLQKHVQTLEGTLQERSPQLQASQQQILDLAQERDRLTHSLQTTQSDLSRLRQQIKALQQEKQDLAAIAQEKESTAITLEAQITQLTQESSQLDQNLQSSQANLSELQAYISELEQDNARTNLLLQESEAKPIALESRLTELAQERDRLRQTLETTQLNLTQIEAQKAQLESALEASESNSSSLVSQIEHLTLTAQERDRLADELQSAGNTIADLQNQITELSTELANKTISPSEATDARPELIQQLEALRQEREQMSQGLQEASQVVGSLEHQVKTLQQEKGQLEEATRMARDVVAFLEQQVQDLTTQNQQLANTPQQSQGEPSLQTDTLDIVPPVDIPQSIPQTEIETLPSLSSPSSTKTLEEQTFAITGTFTTLSYEQVKNLIEEAGGRINAIPSGKTSYIVVGQNPGNNKLSKAEKHGVPKLTEAELMELLGMRSL
;
A
#
# COMPACT_ATOMS: atom_id res chain seq x y z
N ASP A 1 59.94 86.20 113.40
CA ASP A 1 60.10 86.33 114.86
C ASP A 1 61.35 85.60 115.33
N ARG A 2 62.30 86.30 115.98
CA ARG A 2 62.55 86.33 117.45
C ARG A 2 63.22 85.04 117.97
N THR A 3 64.55 84.99 118.16
CA THR A 3 65.33 85.36 119.40
C THR A 3 64.96 84.49 120.61
N THR A 4 65.86 83.83 121.35
CA THR A 4 67.03 84.30 122.17
C THR A 4 68.03 83.13 122.43
N ARG A 5 69.38 83.26 122.45
CA ARG A 5 70.35 83.98 123.33
C ARG A 5 70.41 83.49 124.79
N ALA A 6 71.55 82.90 125.23
CA ALA A 6 72.33 83.28 126.45
C ALA A 6 73.44 82.27 126.86
N GLU A 7 74.69 82.72 126.95
CA GLU A 7 75.76 82.30 127.90
C GLU A 7 75.55 83.06 129.27
N PRO A 8 76.39 83.04 130.37
CA PRO A 8 77.85 82.73 130.46
C PRO A 8 78.47 82.27 131.83
N ASN A 9 79.82 82.30 131.91
CA ASN A 9 80.71 82.53 133.09
C ASN A 9 80.81 81.46 134.22
N SER A 10 81.74 81.52 135.19
CA SER A 10 83.23 81.67 135.21
C SER A 10 83.77 81.63 136.68
N SER A 11 85.05 81.22 136.87
CA SER A 11 85.99 81.55 137.99
C SER A 11 85.73 81.18 139.48
N ASP A 12 86.68 80.39 140.04
CA ASP A 12 87.42 80.48 141.33
C ASP A 12 86.74 80.58 142.73
N THR A 13 87.13 79.69 143.68
CA THR A 13 88.11 79.98 144.79
C THR A 13 88.26 78.89 145.90
N ASN A 14 89.51 78.66 146.33
CA ASN A 14 90.07 78.27 147.66
C ASN A 14 89.60 77.08 148.57
N CYS A 15 90.62 76.28 148.98
CA CYS A 15 91.02 75.72 150.30
C CYS A 15 90.13 75.89 151.57
N PRO A 16 90.23 74.99 152.61
CA PRO A 16 91.49 74.39 153.10
C PRO A 16 91.49 72.92 153.62
N ARG A 17 92.69 72.49 154.05
CA ARG A 17 93.07 71.22 154.71
C ARG A 17 92.17 70.76 155.88
N THR A 18 91.98 69.44 155.99
CA THR A 18 92.41 68.63 157.18
C THR A 18 92.59 67.15 156.77
N ALA A 19 93.49 66.43 157.44
CA ALA A 19 93.80 65.03 157.12
C ALA A 19 93.31 64.05 158.20
N ALA A 20 92.62 62.99 157.78
CA ALA A 20 92.43 61.76 158.55
C ALA A 20 92.29 60.58 157.59
N LYS A 21 93.40 59.85 157.35
CA LYS A 21 93.46 58.71 156.42
C LYS A 21 92.87 57.43 157.02
N SER A 22 92.56 56.49 156.12
CA SER A 22 92.70 55.03 156.33
C SER A 22 91.54 54.27 156.97
N ASN A 23 90.45 54.10 156.21
CA ASN A 23 90.00 52.74 155.80
C ASN A 23 88.93 52.80 154.69
N SER A 24 88.08 53.85 154.71
CA SER A 24 87.06 54.12 153.67
C SER A 24 87.65 54.25 152.26
N ASP A 25 88.79 54.93 152.11
CA ASP A 25 89.46 55.12 150.81
C ASP A 25 89.80 53.79 150.12
N ARG A 26 90.23 52.79 150.89
CA ARG A 26 90.71 51.51 150.33
C ARG A 26 89.55 50.60 149.90
N THR A 27 88.39 50.73 150.55
CA THR A 27 87.14 50.09 150.10
C THR A 27 86.56 50.82 148.89
N LEU A 28 86.52 52.16 148.89
CA LEU A 28 86.06 52.95 147.74
C LEU A 28 86.94 52.71 146.51
N GLN A 29 88.27 52.72 146.65
CA GLN A 29 89.19 52.47 145.55
C GLN A 29 89.06 51.04 144.99
N LYS A 30 88.78 50.02 145.82
CA LYS A 30 88.42 48.67 145.34
C LYS A 30 87.08 48.64 144.60
N HIS A 31 86.07 49.37 145.08
CA HIS A 31 84.78 49.47 144.38
C HIS A 31 84.92 50.21 143.04
N VAL A 32 85.70 51.30 142.99
CA VAL A 32 86.04 52.00 141.76
C VAL A 32 86.76 51.07 140.80
N GLN A 33 87.82 50.36 141.23
CA GLN A 33 88.55 49.42 140.37
C GLN A 33 87.68 48.23 139.89
N THR A 34 86.70 47.80 140.70
CA THR A 34 85.72 46.78 140.30
C THR A 34 84.72 47.35 139.28
N LEU A 35 84.24 48.58 139.50
CA LEU A 35 83.34 49.28 138.58
C LEU A 35 84.02 49.58 137.25
N GLU A 36 85.28 50.04 137.27
CA GLU A 36 86.15 50.23 136.10
C GLU A 36 86.33 48.92 135.35
N GLY A 37 86.62 47.81 136.04
CA GLY A 37 86.66 46.47 135.44
C GLY A 37 85.34 46.10 134.74
N THR A 38 84.20 46.26 135.43
CA THR A 38 82.88 45.97 134.83
C THR A 38 82.49 46.92 133.70
N LEU A 39 82.97 48.18 133.71
CA LEU A 39 82.79 49.14 132.62
C LEU A 39 83.68 48.78 131.43
N GLN A 40 84.89 48.29 131.68
CA GLN A 40 85.85 47.88 130.66
C GLN A 40 85.49 46.52 130.03
N GLU A 41 84.73 45.68 130.74
CA GLU A 41 84.05 44.49 130.17
C GLU A 41 82.73 44.84 129.47
N ARG A 42 81.92 45.76 130.01
CA ARG A 42 80.65 46.18 129.37
C ARG A 42 80.84 47.04 128.14
N SER A 43 81.91 47.82 128.03
CA SER A 43 82.19 48.67 126.87
C SER A 43 82.28 47.88 125.55
N PRO A 44 83.11 46.82 125.42
CA PRO A 44 83.13 46.00 124.21
C PRO A 44 81.83 45.20 124.01
N GLN A 45 81.14 44.79 125.06
CA GLN A 45 79.81 44.14 124.94
C GLN A 45 78.76 45.11 124.37
N LEU A 46 78.75 46.35 124.83
CA LEU A 46 77.88 47.41 124.32
C LEU A 46 78.22 47.73 122.86
N GLN A 47 79.51 47.87 122.53
CA GLN A 47 79.96 48.12 121.15
C GLN A 47 79.60 46.95 120.21
N ALA A 48 79.74 45.70 120.66
CA ALA A 48 79.29 44.53 119.90
C ALA A 48 77.78 44.53 119.68
N SER A 49 76.98 44.87 120.70
CA SER A 49 75.53 44.98 120.57
C SER A 49 75.11 46.12 119.62
N GLN A 50 75.83 47.25 119.63
CA GLN A 50 75.61 48.36 118.70
C GLN A 50 75.93 47.97 117.27
N GLN A 51 77.02 47.23 117.04
CA GLN A 51 77.35 46.70 115.71
C GLN A 51 76.29 45.69 115.24
N GLN A 52 75.82 44.79 116.10
CA GLN A 52 74.76 43.85 115.78
C GLN A 52 73.44 44.56 115.43
N ILE A 53 73.10 45.66 116.12
CA ILE A 53 71.95 46.51 115.78
C ILE A 53 72.14 47.19 114.42
N LEU A 54 73.36 47.64 114.08
CA LEU A 54 73.68 48.24 112.78
C LEU A 54 73.51 47.21 111.64
N ASP A 55 74.04 46.01 111.83
CA ASP A 55 73.99 44.94 110.83
C ASP A 55 72.54 44.48 110.59
N LEU A 56 71.75 44.32 111.67
CA LEU A 56 70.32 44.03 111.60
C LEU A 56 69.50 45.17 110.96
N ALA A 57 69.90 46.44 111.16
CA ALA A 57 69.27 47.57 110.49
C ALA A 57 69.56 47.57 108.98
N GLN A 58 70.80 47.26 108.57
CA GLN A 58 71.14 47.10 107.15
C GLN A 58 70.39 45.92 106.52
N GLU A 59 70.24 44.79 107.23
CA GLU A 59 69.47 43.65 106.77
C GLU A 59 67.97 43.99 106.62
N ARG A 60 67.37 44.65 107.62
CA ARG A 60 66.00 45.18 107.55
C ARG A 60 65.81 46.09 106.34
N ASP A 61 66.76 46.98 106.07
CA ASP A 61 66.66 47.93 104.96
C ASP A 61 66.78 47.22 103.61
N ARG A 62 67.67 46.21 103.48
CA ARG A 62 67.73 45.33 102.29
C ARG A 62 66.43 44.56 102.09
N LEU A 63 65.86 43.98 103.15
CA LEU A 63 64.59 43.26 103.11
C LEU A 63 63.43 44.21 102.76
N THR A 64 63.45 45.45 103.23
CA THR A 64 62.44 46.48 102.90
C THR A 64 62.49 46.84 101.42
N HIS A 65 63.68 47.04 100.85
CA HIS A 65 63.83 47.28 99.41
C HIS A 65 63.39 46.07 98.58
N SER A 66 63.74 44.84 98.99
CA SER A 66 63.30 43.60 98.34
C SER A 66 61.77 43.40 98.40
N LEU A 67 61.16 43.78 99.52
CA LEU A 67 59.71 43.76 99.68
C LEU A 67 59.03 44.83 98.80
N GLN A 68 59.64 46.01 98.64
CA GLN A 68 59.14 47.05 97.74
C GLN A 68 59.27 46.67 96.26
N THR A 69 60.39 46.05 95.83
CA THR A 69 60.53 45.58 94.45
C THR A 69 59.53 44.47 94.15
N THR A 70 59.43 43.44 95.01
CA THR A 70 58.44 42.36 94.84
C THR A 70 56.99 42.85 94.88
N GLN A 71 56.66 43.87 95.67
CA GLN A 71 55.35 44.53 95.60
C GLN A 71 55.10 45.20 94.26
N SER A 72 56.11 45.87 93.69
CA SER A 72 56.00 46.51 92.37
C SER A 72 55.83 45.47 91.25
N ASP A 73 56.61 44.38 91.26
CA ASP A 73 56.48 43.26 90.32
C ASP A 73 55.11 42.58 90.43
N LEU A 74 54.63 42.35 91.66
CA LEU A 74 53.33 41.77 91.92
C LEU A 74 52.18 42.70 91.49
N SER A 75 52.35 44.02 91.55
CA SER A 75 51.39 44.98 90.98
C SER A 75 51.36 44.91 89.44
N ARG A 76 52.52 44.79 88.79
CA ARG A 76 52.66 44.63 87.34
C ARG A 76 52.06 43.31 86.85
N LEU A 77 52.34 42.20 87.54
CA LEU A 77 51.76 40.89 87.27
C LEU A 77 50.24 40.91 87.43
N ARG A 78 49.70 41.56 88.47
CA ARG A 78 48.24 41.76 88.63
C ARG A 78 47.64 42.54 87.47
N GLN A 79 48.31 43.56 86.94
CA GLN A 79 47.85 44.31 85.77
C GLN A 79 47.89 43.45 84.49
N GLN A 80 48.95 42.66 84.28
CA GLN A 80 49.04 41.72 83.16
C GLN A 80 47.96 40.63 83.23
N ILE A 81 47.69 40.06 84.42
CA ILE A 81 46.62 39.09 84.64
C ILE A 81 45.25 39.71 84.28
N LYS A 82 44.99 40.96 84.66
CA LYS A 82 43.75 41.66 84.27
C LYS A 82 43.65 41.88 82.76
N ALA A 83 44.74 42.25 82.10
CA ALA A 83 44.76 42.41 80.64
C ALA A 83 44.48 41.08 79.91
N LEU A 84 45.16 40.00 80.32
CA LEU A 84 44.93 38.65 79.78
C LEU A 84 43.52 38.11 80.10
N GLN A 85 42.94 38.48 81.23
CA GLN A 85 41.55 38.17 81.56
C GLN A 85 40.56 38.88 80.64
N GLN A 86 40.81 40.14 80.28
CA GLN A 86 39.99 40.87 79.31
C GLN A 86 40.15 40.27 77.91
N GLU A 87 41.39 40.06 77.45
CA GLU A 87 41.66 39.44 76.15
C GLU A 87 40.99 38.05 76.02
N LYS A 88 41.00 37.25 77.08
CA LYS A 88 40.27 35.98 77.13
C LYS A 88 38.74 36.17 77.00
N GLN A 89 38.17 37.21 77.60
CA GLN A 89 36.73 37.50 77.49
C GLN A 89 36.38 37.96 76.07
N ASP A 90 37.19 38.83 75.47
CA ASP A 90 37.00 39.33 74.11
C ASP A 90 37.10 38.18 73.08
N LEU A 91 38.10 37.31 73.23
CA LEU A 91 38.25 36.10 72.41
C LEU A 91 37.09 35.11 72.59
N ALA A 92 36.54 34.97 73.80
CA ALA A 92 35.37 34.13 74.05
C ALA A 92 34.10 34.70 73.37
N ALA A 93 33.92 36.02 73.37
CA ALA A 93 32.82 36.68 72.67
C ALA A 93 32.94 36.49 71.14
N ILE A 94 34.13 36.65 70.58
CA ILE A 94 34.41 36.39 69.15
C ILE A 94 34.14 34.92 68.80
N ALA A 95 34.56 33.97 69.64
CA ALA A 95 34.30 32.55 69.42
C ALA A 95 32.80 32.24 69.39
N GLN A 96 32.01 32.79 70.33
CA GLN A 96 30.55 32.63 70.38
C GLN A 96 29.86 33.25 69.14
N GLU A 97 30.32 34.42 68.68
CA GLU A 97 29.82 35.01 67.43
C GLU A 97 30.08 34.07 66.25
N LYS A 98 31.31 33.54 66.12
CA LYS A 98 31.66 32.63 65.01
C LYS A 98 30.89 31.32 65.07
N GLU A 99 30.68 30.75 66.25
CA GLU A 99 29.83 29.58 66.45
C GLU A 99 28.38 29.84 65.98
N SER A 100 27.80 31.00 66.32
CA SER A 100 26.45 31.36 65.84
C SER A 100 26.37 31.54 64.31
N THR A 101 27.42 32.08 63.68
CA THR A 101 27.49 32.17 62.21
C THR A 101 27.69 30.81 61.55
N ALA A 102 28.45 29.89 62.17
CA ALA A 102 28.64 28.54 61.66
C ALA A 102 27.31 27.76 61.67
N ILE A 103 26.57 27.78 62.79
CA ILE A 103 25.24 27.16 62.91
C ILE A 103 24.27 27.71 61.85
N THR A 104 24.32 29.03 61.59
CA THR A 104 23.48 29.67 60.56
C THR A 104 23.84 29.20 59.14
N LEU A 105 25.13 29.05 58.84
CA LEU A 105 25.61 28.54 57.54
C LEU A 105 25.31 27.05 57.37
N GLU A 106 25.45 26.23 58.41
CA GLU A 106 25.07 24.81 58.40
C GLU A 106 23.57 24.62 58.13
N ALA A 107 22.72 25.47 58.72
CA ALA A 107 21.29 25.48 58.42
C ALA A 107 21.01 25.83 56.94
N GLN A 108 21.69 26.83 56.38
CA GLN A 108 21.57 27.19 54.96
C GLN A 108 22.06 26.08 54.02
N ILE A 109 23.19 25.43 54.34
CA ILE A 109 23.70 24.29 53.58
C ILE A 109 22.70 23.12 53.61
N THR A 110 22.10 22.86 54.77
CA THR A 110 21.07 21.82 54.94
C THR A 110 19.84 22.12 54.08
N GLN A 111 19.35 23.37 54.09
CA GLN A 111 18.23 23.81 53.25
C GLN A 111 18.55 23.65 51.76
N LEU A 112 19.69 24.16 51.29
CA LEU A 112 20.10 24.05 49.88
C LEU A 112 20.29 22.60 49.44
N THR A 113 20.76 21.73 50.34
CA THR A 113 20.89 20.29 50.08
C THR A 113 19.51 19.63 49.91
N GLN A 114 18.53 20.01 50.73
CA GLN A 114 17.15 19.56 50.60
C GLN A 114 16.50 20.06 49.30
N GLU A 115 16.69 21.34 48.95
CA GLU A 115 16.20 21.93 47.70
C GLU A 115 16.82 21.25 46.46
N SER A 116 18.13 20.97 46.47
CA SER A 116 18.80 20.21 45.41
C SER A 116 18.22 18.81 45.28
N SER A 117 18.03 18.09 46.40
CA SER A 117 17.47 16.73 46.38
C SER A 117 16.03 16.72 45.84
N GLN A 118 15.23 17.74 46.12
CA GLN A 118 13.89 17.89 45.56
C GLN A 118 13.92 18.20 44.06
N LEU A 119 14.87 19.01 43.59
CA LEU A 119 15.08 19.27 42.16
C LEU A 119 15.52 17.99 41.42
N ASP A 120 16.40 17.18 42.00
CA ASP A 120 16.83 15.90 41.44
C ASP A 120 15.66 14.91 41.31
N GLN A 121 14.77 14.84 42.31
CA GLN A 121 13.54 14.03 42.24
C GLN A 121 12.60 14.51 41.12
N ASN A 122 12.39 15.82 41.01
CA ASN A 122 11.56 16.42 39.95
C ASN A 122 12.17 16.21 38.56
N LEU A 123 13.50 16.25 38.44
CA LEU A 123 14.22 15.95 37.20
C LEU A 123 14.04 14.47 36.82
N GLN A 124 14.19 13.55 37.78
CA GLN A 124 14.00 12.12 37.57
C GLN A 124 12.56 11.78 37.16
N SER A 125 11.54 12.37 37.79
CA SER A 125 10.15 12.17 37.37
C SER A 125 9.88 12.76 35.98
N SER A 126 10.48 13.90 35.65
CA SER A 126 10.36 14.50 34.31
C SER A 126 11.04 13.64 33.23
N GLN A 127 12.19 13.05 33.53
CA GLN A 127 12.89 12.10 32.66
C GLN A 127 12.09 10.81 32.46
N ALA A 128 11.45 10.28 33.51
CA ALA A 128 10.55 9.13 33.39
C ALA A 128 9.38 9.44 32.45
N ASN A 129 8.68 10.56 32.65
CA ASN A 129 7.58 11.00 31.79
C ASN A 129 8.04 11.19 30.32
N LEU A 130 9.24 11.73 30.10
CA LEU A 130 9.81 11.84 28.75
C LEU A 130 10.08 10.48 28.10
N SER A 131 10.57 9.50 28.87
CA SER A 131 10.78 8.13 28.35
C SER A 131 9.48 7.40 28.03
N GLU A 132 8.41 7.65 28.81
CA GLU A 132 7.06 7.12 28.55
C GLU A 132 6.45 7.76 27.29
N LEU A 133 6.56 9.08 27.14
CA LEU A 133 6.13 9.79 25.93
C LEU A 133 6.92 9.35 24.68
N GLN A 134 8.22 9.07 24.82
CA GLN A 134 9.03 8.53 23.72
C GLN A 134 8.55 7.13 23.30
N ALA A 135 8.25 6.24 24.26
CA ALA A 135 7.68 4.93 23.97
C ALA A 135 6.32 5.03 23.26
N TYR A 136 5.45 5.93 23.73
CA TYR A 136 4.14 6.18 23.12
C TYR A 136 4.24 6.76 21.69
N ILE A 137 5.21 7.66 21.44
CA ILE A 137 5.49 8.15 20.08
C ILE A 137 5.93 7.00 19.17
N SER A 138 6.83 6.12 19.62
CA SER A 138 7.25 4.96 18.82
C SER A 138 6.11 3.96 18.55
N GLU A 139 5.17 3.79 19.48
CA GLU A 139 3.95 2.99 19.27
C GLU A 139 3.05 3.63 18.19
N LEU A 140 2.82 4.95 18.27
CA LEU A 140 2.07 5.69 17.25
C LEU A 140 2.77 5.69 15.88
N GLU A 141 4.10 5.75 15.82
CA GLU A 141 4.88 5.62 14.58
C GLU A 141 4.71 4.23 13.96
N GLN A 142 4.71 3.18 14.79
CA GLN A 142 4.46 1.80 14.35
C GLN A 142 3.03 1.61 13.81
N ASP A 143 2.02 2.17 14.48
CA ASP A 143 0.63 2.09 14.02
C ASP A 143 0.38 2.94 12.77
N ASN A 144 1.04 4.10 12.62
CA ASN A 144 1.05 4.85 11.36
C ASN A 144 1.71 4.06 10.22
N ALA A 145 2.83 3.38 10.47
CA ALA A 145 3.46 2.50 9.47
C ALA A 145 2.53 1.34 9.07
N ARG A 146 1.85 0.72 10.04
CA ARG A 146 0.89 -0.37 9.82
C ARG A 146 -0.34 0.08 9.03
N THR A 147 -0.91 1.23 9.36
CA THR A 147 -2.08 1.80 8.65
C THR A 147 -1.71 2.23 7.24
N ASN A 148 -0.53 2.80 7.01
CA ASN A 148 -0.02 3.09 5.66
C ASN A 148 0.15 1.83 4.79
N LEU A 149 0.65 0.71 5.37
CA LEU A 149 0.72 -0.57 4.65
C LEU A 149 -0.68 -1.10 4.29
N LEU A 150 -1.65 -1.01 5.21
CA LEU A 150 -3.04 -1.39 4.95
C LEU A 150 -3.71 -0.49 3.90
N LEU A 151 -3.41 0.80 3.91
CA LEU A 151 -3.87 1.75 2.88
C LEU A 151 -3.32 1.36 1.51
N GLN A 152 -2.01 1.13 1.39
CA GLN A 152 -1.37 0.68 0.15
C GLN A 152 -1.95 -0.65 -0.37
N GLU A 153 -2.22 -1.62 0.52
CA GLU A 153 -2.89 -2.87 0.14
C GLU A 153 -4.34 -2.63 -0.31
N SER A 154 -5.04 -1.68 0.32
CA SER A 154 -6.40 -1.30 -0.06
C SER A 154 -6.49 -0.55 -1.40
N GLU A 155 -5.46 0.23 -1.75
CA GLU A 155 -5.32 0.95 -3.03
C GLU A 155 -4.89 0.01 -4.17
N ALA A 156 -4.07 -1.01 -3.87
CA ALA A 156 -3.67 -2.01 -4.87
C ALA A 156 -4.83 -2.91 -5.33
N LYS A 157 -5.81 -3.18 -4.45
CA LYS A 157 -6.98 -4.03 -4.75
C LYS A 157 -7.87 -3.51 -5.89
N PRO A 158 -8.36 -2.24 -5.92
CA PRO A 158 -9.16 -1.73 -7.03
C PRO A 158 -8.35 -1.70 -8.33
N ILE A 159 -7.06 -1.36 -8.30
CA ILE A 159 -6.20 -1.37 -9.50
C ILE A 159 -6.13 -2.79 -10.11
N ALA A 160 -5.94 -3.82 -9.28
CA ALA A 160 -5.92 -5.21 -9.74
C ALA A 160 -7.31 -5.73 -10.18
N LEU A 161 -8.39 -5.20 -9.63
CA LEU A 161 -9.75 -5.49 -10.10
C LEU A 161 -10.04 -4.79 -11.44
N GLU A 162 -9.57 -3.56 -11.61
CA GLU A 162 -9.73 -2.77 -12.84
C GLU A 162 -8.93 -3.38 -14.00
N SER A 163 -7.69 -3.81 -13.77
CA SER A 163 -6.93 -4.57 -14.78
C SER A 163 -7.67 -5.84 -15.19
N ARG A 164 -8.19 -6.61 -14.22
CA ARG A 164 -8.97 -7.83 -14.49
C ARG A 164 -10.29 -7.56 -15.21
N LEU A 165 -10.95 -6.42 -14.94
CA LEU A 165 -12.14 -5.99 -15.67
C LEU A 165 -11.79 -5.63 -17.12
N THR A 166 -10.63 -5.00 -17.39
CA THR A 166 -10.20 -4.73 -18.76
C THR A 166 -9.82 -6.00 -19.53
N GLU A 167 -9.17 -6.98 -18.88
CA GLU A 167 -8.91 -8.31 -19.47
C GLU A 167 -10.22 -9.03 -19.83
N LEU A 168 -11.18 -9.10 -18.91
CA LEU A 168 -12.49 -9.71 -19.15
C LEU A 168 -13.30 -8.97 -20.24
N ALA A 169 -13.16 -7.65 -20.34
CA ALA A 169 -13.76 -6.88 -21.42
C ALA A 169 -13.15 -7.23 -22.79
N GLN A 170 -11.82 -7.35 -22.88
CA GLN A 170 -11.13 -7.80 -24.09
C GLN A 170 -11.52 -9.23 -24.48
N GLU A 171 -11.64 -10.15 -23.51
CA GLU A 171 -12.08 -11.52 -23.75
C GLU A 171 -13.53 -11.56 -24.25
N ARG A 172 -14.45 -10.82 -23.61
CA ARG A 172 -15.84 -10.66 -24.07
C ARG A 172 -15.90 -10.14 -25.51
N ASP A 173 -15.09 -9.15 -25.85
CA ASP A 173 -15.13 -8.52 -27.18
C ASP A 173 -14.55 -9.45 -28.27
N ARG A 174 -13.50 -10.23 -27.95
CA ARG A 174 -13.03 -11.35 -28.79
C ARG A 174 -14.11 -12.40 -29.01
N LEU A 175 -14.74 -12.88 -27.93
CA LEU A 175 -15.81 -13.88 -28.00
C LEU A 175 -17.01 -13.36 -28.81
N ARG A 176 -17.34 -12.08 -28.68
CA ARG A 176 -18.39 -11.42 -29.48
C ARG A 176 -18.03 -11.40 -30.97
N GLN A 177 -16.79 -11.09 -31.32
CA GLN A 177 -16.32 -11.14 -32.72
C GLN A 177 -16.37 -12.57 -33.28
N THR A 178 -16.00 -13.59 -32.48
CA THR A 178 -16.13 -15.00 -32.88
C THR A 178 -17.60 -15.42 -33.02
N LEU A 179 -18.50 -14.93 -32.17
CA LEU A 179 -19.94 -15.17 -32.29
C LEU A 179 -20.50 -14.55 -33.59
N GLU A 180 -20.07 -13.33 -33.93
CA GLU A 180 -20.49 -12.64 -35.15
C GLU A 180 -19.99 -13.37 -36.42
N THR A 181 -18.73 -13.81 -36.46
CA THR A 181 -18.23 -14.58 -37.61
C THR A 181 -18.86 -15.96 -37.74
N THR A 182 -19.14 -16.65 -36.63
CA THR A 182 -19.86 -17.93 -36.66
C THR A 182 -21.32 -17.79 -37.08
N GLN A 183 -22.00 -16.70 -36.69
CA GLN A 183 -23.34 -16.37 -37.18
C GLN A 183 -23.34 -16.08 -38.69
N LEU A 184 -22.38 -15.30 -39.20
CA LEU A 184 -22.24 -15.05 -40.64
C LEU A 184 -22.02 -16.36 -41.41
N ASN A 185 -21.09 -17.21 -40.94
CA ASN A 185 -20.85 -18.52 -41.53
C ASN A 185 -22.10 -19.41 -41.54
N LEU A 186 -22.89 -19.41 -40.45
CA LEU A 186 -24.16 -20.14 -40.39
C LEU A 186 -25.15 -19.64 -41.46
N THR A 187 -25.36 -18.33 -41.57
CA THR A 187 -26.27 -17.78 -42.60
C THR A 187 -25.80 -18.08 -44.03
N GLN A 188 -24.48 -18.15 -44.26
CA GLN A 188 -23.93 -18.57 -45.54
C GLN A 188 -24.19 -20.06 -45.83
N ILE A 189 -24.05 -20.93 -44.83
CA ILE A 189 -24.35 -22.37 -44.95
C ILE A 189 -25.86 -22.58 -45.18
N GLU A 190 -26.74 -21.84 -44.49
CA GLU A 190 -28.19 -21.88 -44.70
C GLU A 190 -28.56 -21.44 -46.13
N ALA A 191 -27.92 -20.38 -46.65
CA ALA A 191 -28.12 -19.94 -48.04
C ALA A 191 -27.61 -20.99 -49.06
N GLN A 192 -26.45 -21.61 -48.81
CA GLN A 192 -25.94 -22.71 -49.65
C GLN A 192 -26.87 -23.93 -49.61
N LYS A 193 -27.40 -24.28 -48.44
CA LYS A 193 -28.38 -25.36 -48.30
C LYS A 193 -29.64 -25.09 -49.13
N ALA A 194 -30.21 -23.88 -49.04
CA ALA A 194 -31.39 -23.51 -49.82
C ALA A 194 -31.14 -23.54 -51.34
N GLN A 195 -29.93 -23.16 -51.79
CA GLN A 195 -29.54 -23.29 -53.19
C GLN A 195 -29.44 -24.76 -53.63
N LEU A 196 -28.89 -25.64 -52.78
CA LEU A 196 -28.81 -27.08 -53.06
C LEU A 196 -30.19 -27.75 -53.05
N GLU A 197 -31.08 -27.38 -52.13
CA GLU A 197 -32.47 -27.86 -52.09
C GLU A 197 -33.23 -27.46 -53.37
N SER A 198 -33.12 -26.21 -53.81
CA SER A 198 -33.74 -25.75 -55.07
C SER A 198 -33.13 -26.43 -56.31
N ALA A 199 -31.82 -26.69 -56.32
CA ALA A 199 -31.17 -27.44 -57.40
C ALA A 199 -31.59 -28.92 -57.42
N LEU A 200 -31.82 -29.51 -56.24
CA LEU A 200 -32.35 -30.87 -56.11
C LEU A 200 -33.79 -30.95 -56.63
N GLU A 201 -34.69 -30.06 -56.23
CA GLU A 201 -36.06 -29.97 -56.76
C GLU A 201 -36.09 -29.82 -58.29
N ALA A 202 -35.20 -28.99 -58.85
CA ALA A 202 -35.06 -28.85 -60.30
C ALA A 202 -34.56 -30.14 -60.97
N SER A 203 -33.64 -30.86 -60.33
CA SER A 203 -33.14 -32.16 -60.80
C SER A 203 -34.22 -33.24 -60.73
N GLU A 204 -35.01 -33.29 -59.66
CA GLU A 204 -36.14 -34.20 -59.50
C GLU A 204 -37.23 -33.93 -60.53
N SER A 205 -37.56 -32.66 -60.79
CA SER A 205 -38.46 -32.26 -61.86
C SER A 205 -37.96 -32.74 -63.23
N ASN A 206 -36.68 -32.51 -63.54
CA ASN A 206 -36.06 -32.99 -64.79
C ASN A 206 -36.10 -34.53 -64.89
N SER A 207 -35.79 -35.24 -63.80
CA SER A 207 -35.88 -36.70 -63.71
C SER A 207 -37.30 -37.20 -63.99
N SER A 208 -38.32 -36.57 -63.40
CA SER A 208 -39.73 -36.93 -63.63
C SER A 208 -40.17 -36.71 -65.10
N SER A 209 -39.68 -35.63 -65.73
CA SER A 209 -39.91 -35.37 -67.15
C SER A 209 -39.25 -36.42 -68.04
N LEU A 210 -38.01 -36.82 -67.71
CA LEU A 210 -37.29 -37.88 -68.43
C LEU A 210 -37.96 -39.25 -68.27
N VAL A 211 -38.46 -39.58 -67.07
CA VAL A 211 -39.24 -40.81 -66.84
C VAL A 211 -40.51 -40.82 -67.69
N SER A 212 -41.26 -39.72 -67.73
CA SER A 212 -42.46 -39.59 -68.58
C SER A 212 -42.13 -39.72 -70.08
N GLN A 213 -40.98 -39.19 -70.51
CA GLN A 213 -40.50 -39.34 -71.88
C GLN A 213 -40.10 -40.79 -72.21
N ILE A 214 -39.44 -41.49 -71.28
CA ILE A 214 -39.11 -42.92 -71.41
C ILE A 214 -40.37 -43.79 -71.47
N GLU A 215 -41.41 -43.46 -70.70
CA GLU A 215 -42.71 -44.14 -70.75
C GLU A 215 -43.38 -43.98 -72.13
N HIS A 216 -43.44 -42.76 -72.66
CA HIS A 216 -43.93 -42.51 -74.02
C HIS A 216 -43.12 -43.27 -75.08
N LEU A 217 -41.78 -43.28 -74.98
CA LEU A 217 -40.94 -44.04 -75.89
C LEU A 217 -41.19 -45.54 -75.82
N THR A 218 -41.46 -46.07 -74.62
CA THR A 218 -41.79 -47.49 -74.41
C THR A 218 -43.11 -47.86 -75.09
N LEU A 219 -44.12 -46.99 -75.04
CA LEU A 219 -45.38 -47.18 -75.78
C LEU A 219 -45.15 -47.18 -77.30
N THR A 220 -44.37 -46.21 -77.84
CA THR A 220 -44.07 -46.20 -79.29
C THR A 220 -43.27 -47.42 -79.75
N ALA A 221 -42.43 -48.00 -78.89
CA ALA A 221 -41.73 -49.24 -79.19
C ALA A 221 -42.70 -50.44 -79.24
N GLN A 222 -43.68 -50.52 -78.34
CA GLN A 222 -44.72 -51.55 -78.37
C GLN A 222 -45.61 -51.44 -79.61
N GLU A 223 -45.99 -50.24 -80.02
CA GLU A 223 -46.74 -50.02 -81.27
C GLU A 223 -45.93 -50.47 -82.50
N ARG A 224 -44.62 -50.15 -82.54
CA ARG A 224 -43.72 -50.64 -83.61
C ARG A 224 -43.62 -52.16 -83.63
N ASP A 225 -43.45 -52.81 -82.47
CA ASP A 225 -43.33 -54.27 -82.40
C ASP A 225 -44.61 -54.96 -82.88
N ARG A 226 -45.78 -54.41 -82.51
CA ARG A 226 -47.07 -54.86 -83.03
C ARG A 226 -47.18 -54.68 -84.55
N LEU A 227 -46.77 -53.53 -85.09
CA LEU A 227 -46.78 -53.29 -86.54
C LEU A 227 -45.82 -54.22 -87.29
N ALA A 228 -44.71 -54.61 -86.67
CA ALA A 228 -43.78 -55.59 -87.23
C ALA A 228 -44.40 -57.02 -87.27
N ASP A 229 -45.10 -57.44 -86.22
CA ASP A 229 -45.86 -58.71 -86.21
C ASP A 229 -46.98 -58.70 -87.27
N GLU A 230 -47.74 -57.60 -87.37
CA GLU A 230 -48.80 -57.43 -88.39
C GLU A 230 -48.19 -57.50 -89.81
N LEU A 231 -47.06 -56.84 -90.06
CA LEU A 231 -46.30 -56.93 -91.32
C LEU A 231 -45.77 -58.33 -91.63
N GLN A 232 -45.26 -59.06 -90.63
CA GLN A 232 -44.82 -60.44 -90.82
C GLN A 232 -45.99 -61.35 -91.19
N SER A 233 -47.16 -61.15 -90.59
CA SER A 233 -48.37 -61.89 -90.94
C SER A 233 -48.84 -61.58 -92.38
N ALA A 234 -48.80 -60.32 -92.79
CA ALA A 234 -49.11 -59.90 -94.16
C ALA A 234 -48.10 -60.49 -95.17
N GLY A 235 -46.81 -60.48 -94.84
CA GLY A 235 -45.75 -61.12 -95.64
C GLY A 235 -45.99 -62.62 -95.85
N ASN A 236 -46.42 -63.34 -94.82
CA ASN A 236 -46.79 -64.76 -94.93
C ASN A 236 -48.02 -64.94 -95.85
N THR A 237 -49.07 -64.13 -95.71
CA THR A 237 -50.25 -64.23 -96.60
C THR A 237 -49.92 -63.92 -98.06
N ILE A 238 -49.00 -62.98 -98.32
CA ILE A 238 -48.50 -62.70 -99.67
C ILE A 238 -47.72 -63.89 -100.22
N ALA A 239 -46.92 -64.59 -99.39
CA ALA A 239 -46.22 -65.80 -99.80
C ALA A 239 -47.19 -66.96 -100.10
N ASP A 240 -48.25 -67.14 -99.31
CA ASP A 240 -49.30 -68.13 -99.57
C ASP A 240 -50.09 -67.83 -100.86
N LEU A 241 -50.41 -66.55 -101.11
CA LEU A 241 -51.02 -66.13 -102.36
C LEU A 241 -50.07 -66.29 -103.56
N GLN A 242 -48.76 -66.08 -103.38
CA GLN A 242 -47.77 -66.41 -104.41
C GLN A 242 -47.77 -67.91 -104.71
N ASN A 243 -47.80 -68.78 -103.69
CA ASN A 243 -47.89 -70.22 -103.86
C ASN A 243 -49.17 -70.61 -104.62
N GLN A 244 -50.35 -70.11 -104.23
CA GLN A 244 -51.62 -70.35 -104.93
C GLN A 244 -51.60 -69.85 -106.39
N ILE A 245 -51.03 -68.67 -106.67
CA ILE A 245 -50.88 -68.16 -108.04
C ILE A 245 -49.95 -69.07 -108.86
N THR A 246 -48.85 -69.58 -108.27
CA THR A 246 -47.98 -70.54 -108.96
C THR A 246 -48.68 -71.87 -109.22
N GLU A 247 -49.40 -72.42 -108.24
CA GLU A 247 -50.15 -73.67 -108.34
C GLU A 247 -51.25 -73.58 -109.42
N LEU A 248 -52.09 -72.54 -109.38
CA LEU A 248 -53.09 -72.26 -110.42
C LEU A 248 -52.46 -72.06 -111.80
N SER A 249 -51.28 -71.42 -111.88
CA SER A 249 -50.57 -71.27 -113.16
C SER A 249 -50.02 -72.59 -113.70
N THR A 250 -49.61 -73.51 -112.82
CA THR A 250 -49.18 -74.87 -113.20
C THR A 250 -50.35 -75.78 -113.56
N GLU A 251 -51.52 -75.62 -112.92
CA GLU A 251 -52.77 -76.26 -113.38
C GLU A 251 -53.16 -75.75 -114.78
N LEU A 252 -53.09 -74.43 -115.02
CA LEU A 252 -53.38 -73.84 -116.33
C LEU A 252 -52.45 -74.39 -117.43
N ALA A 253 -51.18 -74.63 -117.08
CA ALA A 253 -50.21 -75.25 -117.97
C ALA A 253 -50.52 -76.74 -118.23
N ASN A 254 -50.76 -77.54 -117.19
CA ASN A 254 -51.04 -78.97 -117.29
C ASN A 254 -52.38 -79.29 -117.99
N LYS A 255 -53.36 -78.37 -117.99
CA LYS A 255 -54.62 -78.51 -118.76
C LYS A 255 -54.47 -78.35 -120.28
N THR A 256 -53.23 -78.27 -120.81
CA THR A 256 -52.96 -77.99 -122.23
C THR A 256 -52.41 -79.21 -123.00
N ILE A 257 -53.05 -80.38 -122.88
CA ILE A 257 -52.95 -81.46 -123.87
C ILE A 257 -54.35 -82.04 -124.15
N SER A 258 -54.86 -81.81 -125.37
CA SER A 258 -56.11 -82.32 -125.99
C SER A 258 -57.24 -81.29 -126.15
N PRO A 259 -57.61 -80.88 -127.38
CA PRO A 259 -58.71 -79.96 -127.63
C PRO A 259 -60.05 -80.70 -127.86
N SER A 260 -61.02 -80.55 -126.95
CA SER A 260 -62.42 -80.87 -127.26
C SER A 260 -63.46 -80.18 -126.36
N GLU A 261 -63.17 -79.87 -125.10
CA GLU A 261 -64.13 -79.27 -124.16
C GLU A 261 -63.45 -78.21 -123.28
N ALA A 262 -63.41 -76.94 -123.74
CA ALA A 262 -62.67 -75.87 -123.06
C ALA A 262 -63.19 -74.44 -123.35
N THR A 263 -64.48 -74.26 -123.62
CA THR A 263 -65.05 -72.94 -123.99
C THR A 263 -65.51 -72.07 -122.82
N ASP A 264 -66.01 -72.64 -121.72
CA ASP A 264 -66.67 -71.83 -120.67
C ASP A 264 -65.82 -71.59 -119.41
N ALA A 265 -65.04 -72.59 -118.94
CA ALA A 265 -64.27 -72.46 -117.68
C ALA A 265 -62.93 -71.70 -117.82
N ARG A 266 -62.41 -71.52 -119.05
CA ARG A 266 -61.07 -70.95 -119.29
C ARG A 266 -60.99 -69.42 -119.10
N PRO A 267 -61.94 -68.59 -119.58
CA PRO A 267 -61.89 -67.14 -119.33
C PRO A 267 -62.15 -66.79 -117.86
N GLU A 268 -63.01 -67.54 -117.16
CA GLU A 268 -63.30 -67.33 -115.74
C GLU A 268 -62.07 -67.56 -114.85
N LEU A 269 -61.32 -68.65 -115.10
CA LEU A 269 -60.03 -68.91 -114.43
C LEU A 269 -58.97 -67.82 -114.73
N ILE A 270 -58.92 -67.30 -115.97
CA ILE A 270 -58.01 -66.20 -116.31
C ILE A 270 -58.39 -64.93 -115.53
N GLN A 271 -59.68 -64.61 -115.45
CA GLN A 271 -60.16 -63.44 -114.72
C GLN A 271 -59.93 -63.55 -113.20
N GLN A 272 -60.07 -64.74 -112.61
CA GLN A 272 -59.70 -64.98 -111.21
C GLN A 272 -58.19 -64.83 -110.98
N LEU A 273 -57.36 -65.34 -111.89
CA LEU A 273 -55.89 -65.23 -111.78
C LEU A 273 -55.42 -63.77 -111.94
N GLU A 274 -56.08 -62.99 -112.79
CA GLU A 274 -55.80 -61.56 -112.96
C GLU A 274 -56.28 -60.71 -111.76
N ALA A 275 -57.44 -61.04 -111.18
CA ALA A 275 -57.90 -60.44 -109.92
C ALA A 275 -56.95 -60.74 -108.74
N LEU A 276 -56.56 -62.01 -108.55
CA LEU A 276 -55.59 -62.41 -107.51
C LEU A 276 -54.21 -61.75 -107.72
N ARG A 277 -53.78 -61.55 -108.97
CA ARG A 277 -52.56 -60.77 -109.27
C ARG A 277 -52.70 -59.31 -108.89
N GLN A 278 -53.83 -58.68 -109.20
CA GLN A 278 -54.08 -57.28 -108.85
C GLN A 278 -54.14 -57.08 -107.33
N GLU A 279 -54.81 -57.98 -106.62
CA GLU A 279 -54.88 -57.99 -105.15
C GLU A 279 -53.51 -58.22 -104.51
N ARG A 280 -52.71 -59.17 -105.04
CA ARG A 280 -51.31 -59.39 -104.61
C ARG A 280 -50.43 -58.18 -104.88
N GLU A 281 -50.60 -57.49 -106.00
CA GLU A 281 -49.80 -56.31 -106.34
C GLU A 281 -50.14 -55.13 -105.41
N GLN A 282 -51.43 -54.92 -105.11
CA GLN A 282 -51.87 -53.93 -104.12
C GLN A 282 -51.35 -54.25 -102.72
N MET A 283 -51.44 -55.51 -102.27
CA MET A 283 -50.84 -55.93 -100.98
C MET A 283 -49.31 -55.82 -100.97
N SER A 284 -48.64 -56.11 -102.08
CA SER A 284 -47.17 -55.96 -102.18
C SER A 284 -46.73 -54.50 -102.10
N GLN A 285 -47.49 -53.57 -102.68
CA GLN A 285 -47.24 -52.13 -102.57
C GLN A 285 -47.51 -51.64 -101.14
N GLY A 286 -48.62 -52.05 -100.52
CA GLY A 286 -48.91 -51.74 -99.11
C GLY A 286 -47.85 -52.29 -98.14
N LEU A 287 -47.35 -53.51 -98.37
CA LEU A 287 -46.25 -54.10 -97.60
C LEU A 287 -44.94 -53.28 -97.77
N GLN A 288 -44.65 -52.80 -98.98
CA GLN A 288 -43.46 -52.00 -99.25
C GLN A 288 -43.52 -50.61 -98.59
N GLU A 289 -44.69 -49.95 -98.59
CA GLU A 289 -44.91 -48.69 -97.88
C GLU A 289 -44.80 -48.88 -96.35
N ALA A 290 -45.48 -49.89 -95.80
CA ALA A 290 -45.41 -50.20 -94.37
C ALA A 290 -44.00 -50.64 -93.92
N SER A 291 -43.25 -51.35 -94.78
CA SER A 291 -41.84 -51.69 -94.53
C SER A 291 -40.93 -50.45 -94.51
N GLN A 292 -41.19 -49.43 -95.35
CA GLN A 292 -40.47 -48.14 -95.27
C GLN A 292 -40.78 -47.40 -93.97
N VAL A 293 -42.05 -47.41 -93.52
CA VAL A 293 -42.45 -46.83 -92.23
C VAL A 293 -41.72 -47.54 -91.09
N VAL A 294 -41.71 -48.87 -91.04
CA VAL A 294 -40.97 -49.62 -90.01
C VAL A 294 -39.46 -49.36 -90.08
N GLY A 295 -38.85 -49.30 -91.27
CA GLY A 295 -37.43 -48.95 -91.40
C GLY A 295 -37.09 -47.55 -90.88
N SER A 296 -38.00 -46.57 -91.03
CA SER A 296 -37.85 -45.24 -90.46
C SER A 296 -37.97 -45.25 -88.92
N LEU A 297 -38.92 -46.02 -88.37
CA LEU A 297 -39.10 -46.23 -86.93
C LEU A 297 -37.92 -46.98 -86.31
N GLU A 298 -37.36 -47.99 -87.00
CA GLU A 298 -36.14 -48.68 -86.56
C GLU A 298 -34.94 -47.74 -86.47
N HIS A 299 -34.76 -46.85 -87.46
CA HIS A 299 -33.69 -45.87 -87.41
C HIS A 299 -33.89 -44.89 -86.24
N GLN A 300 -35.13 -44.42 -86.02
CA GLN A 300 -35.46 -43.55 -84.90
C GLN A 300 -35.25 -44.24 -83.54
N VAL A 301 -35.69 -45.48 -83.37
CA VAL A 301 -35.44 -46.30 -82.18
C VAL A 301 -33.94 -46.48 -81.93
N LYS A 302 -33.14 -46.72 -82.97
CA LYS A 302 -31.69 -46.88 -82.84
C LYS A 302 -30.99 -45.60 -82.36
N THR A 303 -31.40 -44.44 -82.87
CA THR A 303 -30.93 -43.13 -82.39
C THR A 303 -31.33 -42.91 -80.92
N LEU A 304 -32.59 -43.17 -80.57
CA LEU A 304 -33.10 -43.01 -79.20
C LEU A 304 -32.47 -43.99 -78.20
N GLN A 305 -32.11 -45.21 -78.63
CA GLN A 305 -31.33 -46.16 -77.82
C GLN A 305 -29.91 -45.64 -77.55
N GLN A 306 -29.29 -44.97 -78.51
CA GLN A 306 -27.98 -44.35 -78.34
C GLN A 306 -28.04 -43.15 -77.36
N GLU A 307 -29.07 -42.30 -77.48
CA GLU A 307 -29.34 -41.21 -76.54
C GLU A 307 -29.63 -41.73 -75.13
N LYS A 308 -30.42 -42.81 -74.99
CA LYS A 308 -30.66 -43.49 -73.71
C LYS A 308 -29.36 -43.99 -73.08
N GLY A 309 -28.47 -44.61 -73.87
CA GLY A 309 -27.16 -45.06 -73.38
C GLY A 309 -26.30 -43.92 -72.83
N GLN A 310 -26.28 -42.78 -73.53
CA GLN A 310 -25.60 -41.56 -73.06
C GLN A 310 -26.22 -41.01 -71.76
N LEU A 311 -27.55 -41.06 -71.63
CA LEU A 311 -28.26 -40.62 -70.43
C LEU A 311 -27.99 -41.54 -69.23
N GLU A 312 -27.95 -42.87 -69.44
CA GLU A 312 -27.59 -43.84 -68.41
C GLU A 312 -26.13 -43.67 -67.95
N GLU A 313 -25.21 -43.38 -68.88
CA GLU A 313 -23.80 -43.09 -68.56
C GLU A 313 -23.66 -41.76 -67.79
N ALA A 314 -24.34 -40.69 -68.20
CA ALA A 314 -24.37 -39.42 -67.48
C ALA A 314 -24.96 -39.58 -66.06
N THR A 315 -26.03 -40.38 -65.92
CA THR A 315 -26.64 -40.69 -64.61
C THR A 315 -25.68 -41.49 -63.72
N ARG A 316 -24.87 -42.38 -64.30
CA ARG A 316 -23.81 -43.08 -63.56
C ARG A 316 -22.73 -42.12 -63.07
N MET A 317 -22.21 -41.25 -63.94
CA MET A 317 -21.22 -40.23 -63.55
C MET A 317 -21.75 -39.32 -62.43
N ALA A 318 -23.03 -38.92 -62.48
CA ALA A 318 -23.66 -38.14 -61.42
C ALA A 318 -23.69 -38.89 -60.07
N ARG A 319 -24.01 -40.18 -60.04
CA ARG A 319 -23.94 -41.00 -58.82
C ARG A 319 -22.51 -41.12 -58.27
N ASP A 320 -21.52 -41.30 -59.14
CA ASP A 320 -20.11 -41.39 -58.74
C ASP A 320 -19.63 -40.07 -58.10
N VAL A 321 -20.09 -38.91 -58.58
CA VAL A 321 -19.81 -37.59 -57.97
C VAL A 321 -20.52 -37.42 -56.63
N VAL A 322 -21.78 -37.83 -56.50
CA VAL A 322 -22.51 -37.79 -55.21
C VAL A 322 -21.81 -38.64 -54.16
N ALA A 323 -21.43 -39.88 -54.49
CA ALA A 323 -20.69 -40.75 -53.57
C ALA A 323 -19.34 -40.16 -53.13
N PHE A 324 -18.64 -39.45 -54.01
CA PHE A 324 -17.41 -38.74 -53.65
C PHE A 324 -17.65 -37.57 -52.68
N LEU A 325 -18.72 -36.80 -52.88
CA LEU A 325 -19.09 -35.69 -51.98
C LEU A 325 -19.55 -36.21 -50.61
N GLU A 326 -20.34 -37.30 -50.56
CA GLU A 326 -20.73 -37.98 -49.33
C GLU A 326 -19.51 -38.45 -48.53
N GLN A 327 -18.52 -39.06 -49.20
CA GLN A 327 -17.25 -39.46 -48.58
C GLN A 327 -16.50 -38.24 -48.00
N GLN A 328 -16.41 -37.14 -48.75
CA GLN A 328 -15.72 -35.93 -48.28
C GLN A 328 -16.40 -35.28 -47.07
N VAL A 329 -17.74 -35.27 -47.02
CA VAL A 329 -18.51 -34.80 -45.85
C VAL A 329 -18.28 -35.73 -44.64
N GLN A 330 -18.22 -37.04 -44.85
CA GLN A 330 -17.92 -38.00 -43.80
C GLN A 330 -16.51 -37.82 -43.22
N ASP A 331 -15.50 -37.60 -44.08
CA ASP A 331 -14.12 -37.37 -43.66
C ASP A 331 -13.99 -36.07 -42.84
N LEU A 332 -14.60 -34.96 -43.29
CA LEU A 332 -14.65 -33.69 -42.56
C LEU A 332 -15.40 -33.80 -41.23
N THR A 333 -16.48 -34.58 -41.17
CA THR A 333 -17.22 -34.84 -39.93
C THR A 333 -16.37 -35.62 -38.94
N THR A 334 -15.62 -36.61 -39.42
CA THR A 334 -14.69 -37.41 -38.62
C THR A 334 -13.53 -36.56 -38.09
N GLN A 335 -12.98 -35.66 -38.90
CA GLN A 335 -11.93 -34.72 -38.50
C GLN A 335 -12.40 -33.76 -37.40
N ASN A 336 -13.63 -33.22 -37.50
CA ASN A 336 -14.20 -32.37 -36.46
C ASN A 336 -14.48 -33.13 -35.15
N GLN A 337 -14.90 -34.40 -35.22
CA GLN A 337 -15.03 -35.25 -34.02
C GLN A 337 -13.67 -35.58 -33.37
N GLN A 338 -12.58 -35.65 -34.13
CA GLN A 338 -11.23 -35.84 -33.57
C GLN A 338 -10.73 -34.56 -32.88
N LEU A 339 -10.97 -33.39 -33.48
CA LEU A 339 -10.65 -32.09 -32.87
C LEU A 339 -11.40 -31.89 -31.53
N ALA A 340 -12.67 -32.28 -31.47
CA ALA A 340 -13.50 -32.19 -30.25
C ALA A 340 -13.06 -33.14 -29.11
N ASN A 341 -12.26 -34.17 -29.39
CA ASN A 341 -11.83 -35.17 -28.42
C ASN A 341 -10.38 -34.98 -27.91
N THR A 342 -9.77 -33.81 -28.13
CA THR A 342 -8.44 -33.51 -27.59
C THR A 342 -8.51 -33.17 -26.10
N PRO A 343 -7.93 -33.96 -25.17
CA PRO A 343 -8.00 -33.64 -23.75
C PRO A 343 -7.11 -32.45 -23.41
N GLN A 344 -7.65 -31.48 -22.69
CA GLN A 344 -6.83 -30.49 -21.99
C GLN A 344 -6.01 -31.20 -20.90
N GLN A 345 -4.68 -31.21 -21.04
CA GLN A 345 -3.77 -31.56 -19.95
C GLN A 345 -2.95 -30.34 -19.54
N SER A 346 -3.15 -29.92 -18.29
CA SER A 346 -2.32 -28.94 -17.60
C SER A 346 -1.34 -29.63 -16.64
N GLN A 347 -0.12 -29.10 -16.58
CA GLN A 347 0.94 -29.32 -15.57
C GLN A 347 1.82 -30.57 -15.71
N GLY A 348 3.15 -30.35 -15.58
CA GLY A 348 4.16 -31.41 -15.37
C GLY A 348 5.54 -31.14 -16.00
N GLU A 349 6.42 -30.40 -15.31
CA GLU A 349 7.88 -30.53 -15.47
C GLU A 349 8.36 -31.93 -14.99
N PRO A 350 9.60 -32.46 -15.28
CA PRO A 350 10.83 -31.70 -15.61
C PRO A 350 11.85 -32.33 -16.61
N SER A 351 12.93 -31.57 -16.85
CA SER A 351 14.36 -31.99 -16.90
C SER A 351 15.12 -32.23 -18.23
N LEU A 352 16.34 -31.64 -18.27
CA LEU A 352 17.57 -31.95 -19.04
C LEU A 352 17.59 -31.64 -20.56
N GLN A 353 18.37 -30.63 -21.01
CA GLN A 353 19.79 -30.70 -21.48
C GLN A 353 19.96 -31.53 -22.78
N THR A 354 20.67 -31.12 -23.84
CA THR A 354 21.95 -30.35 -23.95
C THR A 354 22.08 -29.55 -25.27
N ASP A 355 23.18 -28.77 -25.39
CA ASP A 355 23.98 -28.48 -26.61
C ASP A 355 23.39 -27.58 -27.74
N THR A 356 23.87 -26.32 -27.87
CA THR A 356 24.98 -25.83 -28.75
C THR A 356 24.64 -25.79 -30.25
N LEU A 357 25.03 -24.81 -31.07
CA LEU A 357 25.90 -23.61 -30.94
C LEU A 357 25.53 -22.58 -32.07
N ASP A 358 25.97 -21.32 -31.91
CA ASP A 358 26.54 -20.41 -32.94
C ASP A 358 26.03 -18.95 -33.09
N ILE A 359 26.95 -18.03 -32.75
CA ILE A 359 27.43 -16.85 -33.50
C ILE A 359 26.56 -15.55 -33.58
N VAL A 360 26.78 -14.72 -32.55
CA VAL A 360 27.00 -13.25 -32.40
C VAL A 360 27.11 -12.29 -33.64
N PRO A 361 26.95 -10.94 -33.53
CA PRO A 361 25.83 -10.14 -34.08
C PRO A 361 26.13 -9.29 -35.35
N PRO A 362 26.46 -7.96 -35.42
CA PRO A 362 26.64 -6.87 -34.42
C PRO A 362 25.85 -5.53 -34.62
N VAL A 363 25.61 -4.81 -33.51
CA VAL A 363 25.80 -3.35 -33.23
C VAL A 363 25.33 -2.26 -34.23
N ASP A 364 24.45 -1.34 -33.79
CA ASP A 364 24.82 0.08 -33.54
C ASP A 364 23.79 0.88 -32.71
N ILE A 365 24.28 1.87 -31.94
CA ILE A 365 23.50 2.90 -31.21
C ILE A 365 24.24 4.24 -31.42
N PRO A 366 23.55 5.37 -31.61
CA PRO A 366 23.46 6.29 -30.47
C PRO A 366 22.17 7.15 -30.37
N GLN A 367 21.75 7.35 -29.12
CA GLN A 367 21.30 8.61 -28.50
C GLN A 367 20.76 9.76 -29.36
N SER A 368 19.61 10.32 -28.96
CA SER A 368 19.49 11.76 -28.60
C SER A 368 18.18 12.07 -27.86
N ILE A 369 18.30 12.83 -26.77
CA ILE A 369 17.18 13.55 -26.11
C ILE A 369 17.07 14.92 -26.83
N PRO A 370 15.89 15.59 -26.82
CA PRO A 370 15.78 16.68 -25.85
C PRO A 370 14.39 16.82 -25.20
N GLN A 371 14.38 17.56 -24.10
CA GLN A 371 13.21 17.89 -23.29
C GLN A 371 12.26 18.85 -24.03
N THR A 372 10.99 18.91 -23.62
CA THR A 372 10.22 20.15 -23.71
C THR A 372 9.36 20.31 -22.46
N GLU A 373 9.63 21.41 -21.77
CA GLU A 373 8.95 21.97 -20.60
C GLU A 373 7.68 22.71 -21.04
N ILE A 374 6.65 22.84 -20.15
CA ILE A 374 5.74 24.02 -19.98
C ILE A 374 4.36 23.66 -19.36
N GLU A 375 4.03 24.41 -18.29
CA GLU A 375 2.72 24.89 -17.76
C GLU A 375 1.54 23.99 -17.31
N THR A 376 1.34 24.00 -15.99
CA THR A 376 0.14 24.40 -15.20
C THR A 376 -1.30 23.93 -15.53
N LEU A 377 -1.91 23.39 -14.46
CA LEU A 377 -3.35 23.39 -14.05
C LEU A 377 -4.22 24.54 -14.64
N PRO A 378 -5.56 24.36 -14.87
CA PRO A 378 -6.50 23.91 -13.81
C PRO A 378 -7.79 23.15 -14.28
N SER A 379 -8.80 23.12 -13.39
CA SER A 379 -10.11 22.42 -13.45
C SER A 379 -10.05 20.95 -12.99
N LEU A 380 -11.03 20.41 -12.23
CA LEU A 380 -12.46 20.73 -12.20
C LEU A 380 -13.03 20.97 -10.80
N SER A 381 -13.96 21.91 -10.69
CA SER A 381 -14.85 22.08 -9.54
C SER A 381 -16.03 21.09 -9.60
N SER A 382 -16.38 20.49 -8.47
CA SER A 382 -17.63 19.73 -8.28
C SER A 382 -18.48 20.38 -7.18
N PRO A 383 -19.76 20.71 -7.44
CA PRO A 383 -20.62 21.39 -6.46
C PRO A 383 -21.50 20.39 -5.70
N SER A 384 -21.60 20.54 -4.37
CA SER A 384 -22.78 20.23 -3.52
C SER A 384 -22.37 19.89 -2.08
N SER A 385 -21.88 20.87 -1.32
CA SER A 385 -22.08 20.90 0.12
C SER A 385 -23.21 21.90 0.43
N THR A 386 -24.12 21.51 1.31
CA THR A 386 -25.16 22.41 1.84
C THR A 386 -24.47 23.54 2.60
N LYS A 387 -24.74 24.80 2.24
CA LYS A 387 -24.17 25.96 2.94
C LYS A 387 -24.84 26.15 4.30
N THR A 388 -24.33 25.44 5.31
CA THR A 388 -24.95 25.39 6.64
C THR A 388 -24.70 26.66 7.47
N LEU A 389 -23.72 27.50 7.11
CA LEU A 389 -23.23 28.61 7.94
C LEU A 389 -23.30 30.01 7.28
N GLU A 390 -24.19 30.23 6.29
CA GLU A 390 -24.34 31.55 5.66
C GLU A 390 -24.60 32.68 6.69
N GLU A 391 -23.95 33.82 6.47
CA GLU A 391 -23.95 35.04 7.30
C GLU A 391 -23.34 34.94 8.71
N GLN A 392 -22.98 33.76 9.20
CA GLN A 392 -22.34 33.61 10.51
C GLN A 392 -20.88 34.08 10.51
N THR A 393 -20.43 34.67 11.61
CA THR A 393 -19.04 35.12 11.75
C THR A 393 -18.30 34.45 12.90
N PHE A 394 -17.09 33.98 12.62
CA PHE A 394 -16.27 33.17 13.52
C PHE A 394 -14.98 33.90 13.90
N ALA A 395 -14.53 33.74 15.15
CA ALA A 395 -13.18 34.10 15.58
C ALA A 395 -12.44 32.83 16.02
N ILE A 396 -11.16 32.71 15.67
CA ILE A 396 -10.35 31.50 15.94
C ILE A 396 -9.25 31.82 16.96
N THR A 397 -9.10 30.99 18.00
CA THR A 397 -8.05 31.12 19.03
C THR A 397 -7.56 29.77 19.55
N GLY A 398 -6.25 29.65 19.81
CA GLY A 398 -5.60 28.41 20.27
C GLY A 398 -5.02 27.58 19.13
N THR A 399 -4.39 26.47 19.51
CA THR A 399 -3.87 25.42 18.62
C THR A 399 -4.82 24.23 18.62
N PHE A 400 -5.21 23.76 17.44
CA PHE A 400 -6.05 22.58 17.27
C PHE A 400 -5.19 21.33 17.12
N THR A 401 -5.71 20.18 17.52
CA THR A 401 -4.95 18.91 17.53
C THR A 401 -5.20 18.06 16.30
N THR A 402 -6.41 18.14 15.74
CA THR A 402 -6.86 17.28 14.63
C THR A 402 -6.86 18.02 13.30
N LEU A 403 -7.09 19.34 13.31
CA LEU A 403 -7.07 20.21 12.13
C LEU A 403 -6.01 21.31 12.27
N SER A 404 -5.43 21.78 11.16
CA SER A 404 -4.59 22.97 11.15
C SER A 404 -5.45 24.25 11.19
N TYR A 405 -4.85 25.37 11.60
CA TYR A 405 -5.54 26.68 11.58
C TYR A 405 -6.09 27.03 10.17
N GLU A 406 -5.36 26.66 9.11
CA GLU A 406 -5.80 26.91 7.74
C GLU A 406 -6.90 25.94 7.30
N GLN A 407 -6.88 24.68 7.76
CA GLN A 407 -7.97 23.74 7.52
C GLN A 407 -9.27 24.19 8.21
N VAL A 408 -9.22 24.60 9.49
CA VAL A 408 -10.37 25.17 10.20
C VAL A 408 -10.90 26.43 9.49
N LYS A 409 -9.99 27.28 8.98
CA LYS A 409 -10.36 28.44 8.17
C LYS A 409 -11.10 28.05 6.90
N ASN A 410 -10.56 27.11 6.14
CA ASN A 410 -11.12 26.68 4.86
C ASN A 410 -12.49 26.02 5.06
N LEU A 411 -12.66 25.14 6.06
CA LEU A 411 -13.93 24.49 6.38
C LEU A 411 -15.06 25.50 6.70
N ILE A 412 -14.73 26.56 7.45
CA ILE A 412 -15.68 27.64 7.77
C ILE A 412 -16.02 28.46 6.52
N GLU A 413 -15.04 28.79 5.68
CA GLU A 413 -15.25 29.56 4.45
C GLU A 413 -16.01 28.74 3.39
N GLU A 414 -15.75 27.44 3.25
CA GLU A 414 -16.46 26.49 2.38
C GLU A 414 -17.92 26.30 2.79
N ALA A 415 -18.21 26.28 4.10
CA ALA A 415 -19.57 26.22 4.64
C ALA A 415 -20.35 27.56 4.56
N GLY A 416 -19.73 28.64 4.07
CA GLY A 416 -20.33 29.95 3.87
C GLY A 416 -20.17 30.95 5.03
N GLY A 417 -19.39 30.61 6.06
CA GLY A 417 -19.08 31.47 7.19
C GLY A 417 -17.99 32.51 6.89
N ARG A 418 -17.90 33.55 7.71
CA ARG A 418 -16.88 34.63 7.59
C ARG A 418 -15.97 34.69 8.82
N ILE A 419 -14.66 34.78 8.62
CA ILE A 419 -13.70 34.78 9.73
C ILE A 419 -13.21 36.20 10.06
N ASN A 420 -13.24 36.54 11.34
CA ASN A 420 -12.72 37.80 11.89
C ASN A 420 -11.58 37.52 12.86
N ALA A 421 -10.42 38.16 12.67
CA ALA A 421 -9.25 38.00 13.53
C ALA A 421 -9.45 38.50 14.98
N ILE A 422 -10.45 39.35 15.22
CA ILE A 422 -10.79 39.93 16.51
C ILE A 422 -12.29 39.71 16.76
N PRO A 423 -12.69 39.08 17.89
CA PRO A 423 -14.10 38.97 18.24
C PRO A 423 -14.68 40.34 18.60
N SER A 424 -15.86 40.63 18.08
CA SER A 424 -16.62 41.88 18.24
C SER A 424 -18.08 41.54 18.57
N GLY A 425 -18.91 42.54 18.90
CA GLY A 425 -20.35 42.34 19.16
C GLY A 425 -21.18 41.88 17.95
N LYS A 426 -20.56 41.68 16.78
CA LYS A 426 -21.15 41.03 15.59
C LYS A 426 -20.70 39.58 15.40
N THR A 427 -19.74 39.10 16.19
CA THR A 427 -19.19 37.74 16.07
C THR A 427 -20.18 36.72 16.61
N SER A 428 -20.55 35.75 15.78
CA SER A 428 -21.52 34.70 16.12
C SER A 428 -20.92 33.67 17.09
N TYR A 429 -19.69 33.21 16.83
CA TYR A 429 -19.02 32.16 17.61
C TYR A 429 -17.51 32.39 17.74
N ILE A 430 -16.90 31.91 18.82
CA ILE A 430 -15.44 31.78 18.96
C ILE A 430 -15.03 30.32 19.03
N VAL A 431 -14.22 29.87 18.08
CA VAL A 431 -13.64 28.52 18.06
C VAL A 431 -12.38 28.51 18.93
N VAL A 432 -12.37 27.64 19.93
CA VAL A 432 -11.35 27.57 21.00
C VAL A 432 -10.62 26.23 20.92
N GLY A 433 -9.35 26.28 20.48
CA GLY A 433 -8.41 25.18 20.56
C GLY A 433 -7.66 25.14 21.89
N GLN A 434 -6.69 24.24 22.00
CA GLN A 434 -5.77 24.16 23.14
C GLN A 434 -4.94 25.45 23.28
N ASN A 435 -4.53 25.79 24.51
CA ASN A 435 -3.74 27.00 24.82
C ASN A 435 -4.28 28.29 24.15
N PRO A 436 -5.54 28.68 24.37
CA PRO A 436 -6.14 29.85 23.73
C PRO A 436 -5.49 31.16 24.23
N GLY A 437 -5.22 32.08 23.30
CA GLY A 437 -4.63 33.37 23.64
C GLY A 437 -5.56 34.26 24.47
N ASN A 438 -5.15 34.60 25.69
CA ASN A 438 -5.91 35.38 26.68
C ASN A 438 -6.60 36.64 26.10
N ASN A 439 -5.94 37.37 25.20
CA ASN A 439 -6.46 38.61 24.59
C ASN A 439 -7.66 38.42 23.65
N LYS A 440 -7.82 37.25 23.02
CA LYS A 440 -8.99 36.95 22.16
C LYS A 440 -10.15 36.43 23.02
N LEU A 441 -9.87 35.48 23.91
CA LEU A 441 -10.85 34.87 24.80
C LEU A 441 -11.51 35.91 25.72
N SER A 442 -10.71 36.79 26.35
CA SER A 442 -11.22 37.88 27.20
C SER A 442 -12.07 38.92 26.46
N LYS A 443 -11.92 39.05 25.13
CA LYS A 443 -12.75 39.95 24.30
C LYS A 443 -14.07 39.29 23.90
N ALA A 444 -14.05 38.00 23.55
CA ALA A 444 -15.25 37.23 23.28
C ALA A 444 -16.18 37.18 24.50
N GLU A 445 -15.63 36.94 25.69
CA GLU A 445 -16.38 36.94 26.96
C GLU A 445 -17.04 38.30 27.25
N LYS A 446 -16.31 39.41 27.03
CA LYS A 446 -16.86 40.78 27.18
C LYS A 446 -17.99 41.11 26.20
N HIS A 447 -18.05 40.44 25.05
CA HIS A 447 -19.10 40.60 24.05
C HIS A 447 -20.18 39.51 24.12
N GLY A 448 -20.10 38.57 25.08
CA GLY A 448 -21.09 37.49 25.24
C GLY A 448 -21.08 36.46 24.10
N VAL A 449 -19.97 36.36 23.36
CA VAL A 449 -19.88 35.45 22.20
C VAL A 449 -19.76 33.99 22.68
N PRO A 450 -20.63 33.07 22.24
CA PRO A 450 -20.56 31.66 22.62
C PRO A 450 -19.27 31.00 22.14
N LYS A 451 -18.71 30.15 23.00
CA LYS A 451 -17.50 29.36 22.73
C LYS A 451 -17.89 28.06 22.03
N LEU A 452 -17.08 27.65 21.07
CA LEU A 452 -17.19 26.38 20.35
C LEU A 452 -15.85 25.64 20.42
N THR A 453 -15.90 24.33 20.64
CA THR A 453 -14.76 23.42 20.51
C THR A 453 -14.64 22.89 19.08
N GLU A 454 -13.52 22.21 18.78
CA GLU A 454 -13.26 21.59 17.48
C GLU A 454 -14.31 20.54 17.11
N ALA A 455 -14.76 19.73 18.10
CA ALA A 455 -15.81 18.73 17.90
C ALA A 455 -17.19 19.35 17.63
N GLU A 456 -17.56 20.40 18.36
CA GLU A 456 -18.83 21.14 18.16
C GLU A 456 -18.84 21.88 16.80
N LEU A 457 -17.68 22.33 16.31
CA LEU A 457 -17.56 22.89 14.96
C LEU A 457 -17.86 21.82 13.89
N MET A 458 -17.32 20.61 14.03
CA MET A 458 -17.59 19.50 13.12
C MET A 458 -19.07 19.07 13.16
N GLU A 459 -19.71 19.14 14.34
CA GLU A 459 -21.15 18.91 14.48
C GLU A 459 -22.00 19.99 13.78
N LEU A 460 -21.65 21.28 13.92
CA LEU A 460 -22.28 22.37 13.15
C LEU A 460 -22.10 22.24 11.64
N LEU A 461 -20.96 21.69 11.19
CA LEU A 461 -20.67 21.43 9.78
C LEU A 461 -21.38 20.17 9.25
N GLY A 462 -22.06 19.40 10.10
CA GLY A 462 -22.72 18.14 9.73
C GLY A 462 -21.75 16.99 9.46
N MET A 463 -20.46 17.17 9.77
CA MET A 463 -19.38 16.19 9.52
C MET A 463 -19.29 15.17 10.66
N ARG A 464 -20.41 14.46 10.89
CA ARG A 464 -20.47 13.40 11.90
C ARG A 464 -19.89 12.11 11.33
N SER A 465 -18.74 11.68 11.84
CA SER A 465 -18.29 10.29 11.71
C SER A 465 -19.30 9.38 12.42
N LEU A 466 -20.02 8.57 11.65
CA LEU A 466 -20.85 7.47 12.12
C LEU A 466 -20.00 6.20 12.31
#